data_AF-A0A349CX75-F1
#
_entry.id   AF-A0A349CX75-F1
#
_cell.length_a   1.000
_cell.length_b   1.000
_cell.length_c   1.000
_cell.angle_alpha   90.00
_cell.angle_beta   90.00
_cell.angle_gamma   90.00
#
_symmetry.space_group_name_H-M   'P 1'
#
loop_
_entity.id
_entity.type
_entity.pdbx_description
1 polymer ?
#
loop_
_entity_poly.entity_id
_entity_poly.type
_entity_poly.pdbx_seq_one_letter_code
_entity_poly.pdbx_strand_id
1 'polypeptide(L)' 'PVQAYRVGERVYTTQFHPEPTPADFIERMTVYRNDGYFDADDFDVIADRVRPAELDAPLTLLRTFATRIAL' A
#
# COMPACT_ATOMS: atom_id res chain seq x y z
N PRO A 1 -13.36 -11.92 2.01
CA PRO A 1 -12.03 -12.51 1.72
C PRO A 1 -11.13 -12.35 2.95
N VAL A 2 -10.11 -13.21 3.13
CA VAL A 2 -9.13 -13.08 4.22
C VAL A 2 -8.02 -12.11 3.78
N GLN A 3 -7.81 -11.05 4.56
CA GLN A 3 -6.84 -9.99 4.22
C GLN A 3 -5.52 -10.09 4.98
N ALA A 4 -5.55 -10.68 6.18
CA ALA A 4 -4.36 -10.96 6.98
C ALA A 4 -4.61 -12.21 7.83
N TYR A 5 -3.58 -13.04 8.00
CA TYR A 5 -3.61 -14.16 8.95
C TYR A 5 -2.23 -14.50 9.49
N ARG A 6 -2.22 -15.29 10.57
CA ARG A 6 -1.02 -15.81 11.22
C ARG A 6 -1.04 -17.34 11.20
N VAL A 7 0.10 -17.95 10.91
CA VAL A 7 0.34 -19.40 11.05
C VAL A 7 1.33 -19.61 12.20
N GLY A 8 0.94 -20.44 13.17
CA GLY A 8 1.73 -20.62 14.40
C GLY A 8 1.91 -19.30 15.16
N GLU A 9 3.11 -19.09 15.70
CA GLU A 9 3.40 -17.94 16.58
C GLU A 9 4.01 -16.74 15.84
N ARG A 10 4.80 -16.99 14.79
CA ARG A 10 5.69 -15.98 14.19
C ARG A 10 5.61 -15.85 12.67
N VAL A 11 4.70 -16.57 12.00
CA VAL A 11 4.52 -16.46 10.55
C VAL A 11 3.25 -15.67 10.26
N TYR A 12 3.39 -14.52 9.61
CA TYR A 12 2.29 -13.62 9.29
C TYR A 12 2.23 -13.41 7.78
N THR A 13 1.02 -13.22 7.25
CA THR A 13 0.85 -12.81 5.86
C THR A 13 -0.26 -11.78 5.73
N THR A 14 -0.11 -10.91 4.74
CA THR A 14 -1.13 -9.95 4.31
C THR A 14 -1.35 -10.11 2.80
N GLN A 15 -2.60 -9.98 2.37
CA GLN A 15 -2.93 -9.89 0.94
C GLN A 15 -2.69 -8.46 0.41
N PHE A 16 -2.72 -7.47 1.29
CA PHE A 16 -2.49 -6.07 0.97
C PHE A 16 -1.05 -5.64 1.28
N HIS A 17 -0.68 -4.49 0.72
CA HIS A 17 0.58 -3.78 0.94
C HIS A 17 0.32 -2.59 1.88
N PRO A 18 0.61 -2.70 3.19
CA PRO A 18 0.46 -1.57 4.12
C PRO A 18 1.60 -0.56 4.03
N GLU A 19 2.68 -0.88 3.32
CA GLU A 19 3.89 -0.07 3.19
C GLU A 19 3.84 1.11 2.21
N PRO A 20 3.11 1.08 1.08
CA PRO A 20 3.26 2.11 0.07
C PRO A 20 2.64 3.43 0.52
N THR A 21 3.35 4.51 0.25
CA THR A 21 2.90 5.89 0.41
C THR A 21 2.15 6.38 -0.84
N PRO A 22 1.45 7.53 -0.77
CA PRO A 22 0.88 8.15 -1.98
C PRO A 22 1.93 8.40 -3.08
N ALA A 23 3.16 8.74 -2.69
CA ALA A 23 4.26 8.94 -3.63
C ALA A 23 4.64 7.62 -4.33
N ASP A 24 4.77 6.52 -3.57
CA ASP A 24 5.08 5.20 -4.15
C ASP A 24 3.97 4.74 -5.11
N PHE A 25 2.71 5.01 -4.79
CA PHE A 25 1.58 4.72 -5.68
C PHE A 25 1.66 5.51 -6.98
N ILE A 26 1.95 6.82 -6.93
CA ILE A 26 2.07 7.67 -8.13
C ILE A 26 3.27 7.25 -8.98
N GLU A 27 4.40 6.88 -8.35
CA GLU A 27 5.56 6.34 -9.07
C GLU A 27 5.20 5.05 -9.82
N ARG A 28 4.51 4.12 -9.15
CA ARG A 28 4.04 2.89 -9.80
C ARG A 28 3.06 3.18 -10.92
N MET A 29 2.12 4.10 -10.74
CA MET A 29 1.22 4.53 -11.81
C MET A 29 1.99 5.08 -13.01
N THR A 30 3.09 5.80 -12.77
CA THR A 30 3.94 6.33 -13.85
C THR A 30 4.58 5.21 -14.65
N VAL A 31 5.10 4.19 -13.97
CA VAL A 31 5.69 2.99 -14.61
C VAL A 31 4.65 2.25 -15.45
N TYR A 32 3.44 2.08 -14.94
CA TYR A 32 2.38 1.29 -15.59
C TYR A 32 1.38 2.11 -16.41
N ARG A 33 1.71 3.37 -16.74
CA ARG A 33 0.77 4.33 -17.34
C ARG A 33 0.11 3.82 -18.62
N ASN A 34 0.84 3.05 -19.43
CA ASN A 34 0.38 2.57 -20.74
C ASN A 34 0.09 1.07 -20.75
N ASP A 35 -0.02 0.44 -19.58
CA ASP A 35 -0.14 -1.02 -19.44
C ASP A 35 -1.60 -1.47 -19.23
N GLY A 36 -2.56 -0.54 -19.36
CA GLY A 36 -4.00 -0.84 -19.28
C GLY A 36 -4.56 -0.94 -17.86
N TYR A 37 -3.82 -0.49 -16.83
CA TYR A 37 -4.31 -0.43 -15.44
C TYR A 37 -5.34 0.68 -15.21
N PHE A 38 -5.22 1.78 -15.96
CA PHE A 38 -6.13 2.92 -16.02
C PHE A 38 -5.93 3.60 -17.39
N ASP A 39 -6.82 4.52 -17.77
CA ASP A 39 -6.64 5.30 -18.99
C ASP A 39 -5.41 6.21 -18.85
N ALA A 40 -4.47 6.14 -19.79
CA ALA A 40 -3.24 6.92 -19.74
C ALA A 40 -3.49 8.45 -19.70
N ASP A 41 -4.62 8.91 -20.24
CA ASP A 41 -5.04 10.31 -20.23
C ASP A 41 -5.62 10.74 -18.87
N ASP A 42 -6.08 9.79 -18.05
CA ASP A 42 -6.58 10.03 -16.70
C ASP A 42 -5.46 10.10 -15.64
N PHE A 43 -4.19 9.92 -16.03
CA PHE A 43 -3.05 9.84 -15.10
C PHE A 43 -3.04 11.00 -14.09
N ASP A 44 -3.08 12.24 -14.57
CA ASP A 44 -2.97 13.43 -13.70
C ASP A 44 -4.19 13.54 -12.77
N VAL A 45 -5.39 13.23 -13.28
CA VAL A 45 -6.62 13.23 -12.49
C VAL A 45 -6.56 12.22 -11.34
N ILE A 46 -6.06 11.01 -11.60
CA ILE A 46 -5.93 9.97 -10.59
C ILE A 46 -4.79 10.32 -9.62
N ALA A 47 -3.65 10.78 -10.12
CA ALA A 47 -2.51 11.17 -9.29
C ALA A 47 -2.88 12.31 -8.33
N ASP A 48 -3.64 13.30 -8.77
CA ASP A 48 -4.09 14.41 -7.93
C ASP A 48 -5.10 13.99 -6.85
N ARG A 49 -5.86 12.92 -7.08
CA ARG A 49 -6.71 12.31 -6.04
C ARG A 49 -5.90 11.53 -5.02
N VAL A 50 -4.84 10.85 -5.46
CA VAL A 50 -3.98 10.03 -4.59
C VAL A 50 -3.05 10.90 -3.75
N ARG A 51 -2.47 11.95 -4.32
CA ARG A 51 -1.43 12.79 -3.71
C ARG A 51 -1.77 13.31 -2.32
N PRO A 52 -2.99 13.82 -2.02
CA PRO A 52 -3.32 14.35 -0.69
C PRO A 52 -3.81 13.26 0.30
N ALA A 53 -3.71 11.97 -0.04
CA ALA A 53 -4.20 10.91 0.84
C ALA A 53 -3.31 10.77 2.09
N GLU A 54 -3.88 11.07 3.26
CA GLU A 54 -3.23 10.87 4.56
C GLU A 54 -3.39 9.40 5.01
N LEU A 55 -2.28 8.74 5.36
CA LEU A 55 -2.22 7.30 5.68
C LEU A 55 -1.72 7.03 7.12
N ASP A 56 -2.57 7.22 8.12
CA ASP A 56 -2.19 6.98 9.52
C ASP A 56 -2.26 5.50 9.93
N ALA A 57 -3.31 4.80 9.49
CA ALA A 57 -3.59 3.44 9.93
C ALA A 57 -2.54 2.42 9.43
N PRO A 58 -2.10 2.41 8.14
CA PRO A 58 -1.09 1.47 7.66
C PRO A 58 0.27 1.65 8.33
N LEU A 59 0.69 2.90 8.56
CA LEU A 59 1.94 3.20 9.25
C LEU A 59 1.90 2.76 10.73
N THR A 60 0.76 2.98 11.41
CA THR A 60 0.57 2.51 12.78
C THR A 60 0.58 0.98 12.87
N LEU A 61 -0.02 0.29 11.89
CA LEU A 61 0.02 -1.17 11.78
C LEU A 61 1.46 -1.67 11.67
N LEU A 62 2.25 -1.12 10.72
CA LEU A 62 3.64 -1.52 10.49
C LEU A 62 4.52 -1.28 11.72
N ARG A 63 4.40 -0.11 12.37
CA ARG A 63 5.13 0.19 13.61
C ARG A 63 4.78 -0.79 14.72
N THR A 64 3.49 -1.05 14.93
CA THR A 64 3.02 -1.99 15.95
C THR A 64 3.50 -3.41 15.66
N PHE A 65 3.47 -3.83 14.40
CA PHE A 65 3.97 -5.13 13.97
C PHE A 65 5.46 -5.27 14.26
N ALA A 66 6.28 -4.30 13.83
CA ALA A 66 7.72 -4.29 14.06
C ALA A 66 8.08 -4.38 15.55
N THR A 67 7.40 -3.60 16.40
CA THR A 67 7.61 -3.67 17.86
C THR A 67 7.25 -5.03 18.45
N ARG A 68 6.19 -5.68 17.96
CA ARG A 68 5.74 -6.98 18.49
C ARG A 68 6.61 -8.16 18.09
N ILE A 69 7.24 -8.12 16.92
CA ILE A 69 8.11 -9.21 16.45
C ILE A 69 9.56 -9.08 16.92
N ALA A 70 9.96 -7.89 17.37
CA ALA A 70 11.28 -7.65 17.95
C ALA A 70 11.42 -8.17 19.41
N LEU A 71 10.34 -8.65 20.01
CA LEU A 71 10.26 -9.26 21.34
C LEU A 71 10.17 -10.81 21.23
#